data_AF-A0A2E3PZL4-F1
#
_entry.id   AF-A0A2E3PZL4-F1
#
_cell.length_a   1.000
_cell.length_b   1.000
_cell.length_c   1.000
_cell.angle_alpha   90.00
_cell.angle_beta   90.00
_cell.angle_gamma   90.00
#
_symmetry.space_group_name_H-M   'P 1'
#
loop_
_entity.id
_entity.type
_entity.pdbx_description
1 polymer ?
#
loop_
_entity_poly.entity_id
_entity_poly.type
_entity_poly.pdbx_seq_one_letter_code
_entity_poly.pdbx_strand_id
1 'polypeptide(L)'
;MIMIRNLLKTLIGSVTPFQVLLACVLGSLLGFLPIAEGGTIAALVMLLLLLVLDANLFLAGIVAAGMKLVSIVAAPLAFELGRLFIDGPTRPIAAALVNGPVTAWLGFDSYLAVGGLILGLVTGVVLGLVVSKTVLKLRRLLGGLEEGSDAFRALMQRRSIRWAAWVLFGGVPKGGFASSATRRGIPFRITGVVVSGLLLAAVLSGVWMLSGDVARGLLAREMTRLNGSTVDIDDLDIHWFGGRAELTGLQISDAGDLDRNLFEATRLAADLDVESLLRRRFAIDDVIVSGARLETDRRRPALRDVTSDVAPSEDERSPGEIDGLPLPEGNLEDHLRTAREWKSRLERIRDVLQKVADRTPPPAPPGTGSPASGRDTLEAWLREQVDLHGYAGVRATHLIEDAPTVLVRRILASDIRGRDDDAPTHDILVTSISTEPRLIESPPTLEIRSSDESLSAGVELGGISSVGGQNRFEIELRDLPAGRIVEQLVDSANPPFSGGSIDASMIGIFTLRPTISLAGPLEVVLRNCTIRIANESAMIEELPVRFDVGGRLDDPAVALDEPAFAAALEKAGATALAARARNEAQSQVDRGLQNLENKTGIEIPEDVRKGIGEVIGGGLDGLFGGNRDKE
;
A
#
# COMPACT_ATOMS: atom_id res chain seq x y z
N MET A 1 -24.13 -47.53 -11.04
CA MET A 1 -23.62 -48.42 -12.12
C MET A 1 -22.36 -47.87 -12.81
N ILE A 2 -22.33 -46.60 -13.22
CA ILE A 2 -21.18 -45.98 -13.93
C ILE A 2 -19.89 -45.93 -13.07
N MET A 3 -19.99 -45.59 -11.78
CA MET A 3 -18.84 -45.59 -10.86
C MET A 3 -18.21 -46.98 -10.68
N ILE A 4 -19.04 -48.01 -10.47
CA ILE A 4 -18.59 -49.41 -10.34
C ILE A 4 -17.89 -49.86 -11.63
N ARG A 5 -18.45 -49.54 -12.79
CA ARG A 5 -17.83 -49.86 -14.09
C ARG A 5 -16.46 -49.21 -14.27
N ASN A 6 -16.33 -47.92 -13.94
CA ASN A 6 -15.06 -47.22 -14.06
C ASN A 6 -14.03 -47.77 -13.07
N LEU A 7 -14.44 -48.08 -11.84
CA LEU A 7 -13.59 -48.70 -10.82
C LEU A 7 -13.10 -50.09 -11.25
N LEU A 8 -13.99 -50.97 -11.72
CA LEU A 8 -13.61 -52.29 -12.26
C LEU A 8 -12.70 -52.17 -13.49
N LYS A 9 -12.95 -51.20 -14.38
CA LYS A 9 -12.10 -50.91 -15.54
C LYS A 9 -10.70 -50.42 -15.12
N THR A 10 -10.58 -49.69 -14.02
CA THR A 10 -9.26 -49.27 -13.49
C THR A 10 -8.47 -50.44 -12.90
N LEU A 11 -9.14 -51.34 -12.16
CA LEU A 11 -8.51 -52.49 -11.51
C LEU A 11 -8.12 -53.59 -12.51
N ILE A 12 -8.99 -53.89 -13.48
CA ILE A 12 -8.89 -55.09 -14.34
C ILE A 12 -8.58 -54.73 -15.81
N GLY A 13 -8.74 -53.47 -16.21
CA GLY A 13 -8.49 -53.00 -17.57
C GLY A 13 -7.02 -52.73 -17.90
N SER A 14 -6.79 -52.07 -19.03
CA SER A 14 -5.45 -51.84 -19.63
C SER A 14 -4.60 -50.75 -18.97
N VAL A 15 -4.97 -50.28 -17.77
CA VAL A 15 -4.29 -49.18 -17.07
C VAL A 15 -2.91 -49.66 -16.59
N THR A 16 -1.84 -48.91 -16.84
CA THR A 16 -0.50 -49.31 -16.39
C THR A 16 -0.25 -48.94 -14.92
N PRO A 17 0.61 -49.65 -14.17
CA PRO A 17 0.92 -49.31 -12.78
C PRO A 17 1.42 -47.87 -12.60
N PHE A 18 2.14 -47.35 -13.59
CA PHE A 18 2.61 -45.97 -13.59
C PHE A 18 1.45 -44.96 -13.62
N GLN A 19 0.40 -45.22 -14.43
CA GLN A 19 -0.79 -44.37 -14.49
C GLN A 19 -1.59 -44.38 -13.18
N VAL A 20 -1.59 -45.52 -12.48
CA VAL A 20 -2.18 -45.67 -11.14
C VAL A 20 -1.40 -44.87 -10.12
N LEU A 21 -0.07 -45.01 -10.09
CA LEU A 21 0.80 -44.24 -9.21
C LEU A 21 0.61 -42.73 -9.42
N LEU A 22 0.64 -42.28 -10.68
CA LEU A 22 0.50 -40.86 -11.01
C LEU A 22 -0.87 -40.30 -10.65
N ALA A 23 -1.94 -41.08 -10.85
CA ALA A 23 -3.28 -40.72 -10.42
C ALA A 23 -3.38 -40.57 -8.90
N CYS A 24 -2.75 -41.47 -8.13
CA CYS A 24 -2.71 -41.36 -6.68
C CYS A 24 -1.86 -40.17 -6.19
N VAL A 25 -0.73 -39.89 -6.84
CA VAL A 25 0.13 -38.75 -6.50
C VAL A 25 -0.58 -37.42 -6.78
N LEU A 26 -1.06 -37.21 -8.02
CA LEU A 26 -1.74 -35.97 -8.40
C LEU A 26 -3.08 -35.81 -7.68
N GLY A 27 -3.82 -36.91 -7.49
CA GLY A 27 -5.05 -36.90 -6.70
C GLY A 27 -4.78 -36.50 -5.26
N SER A 28 -3.74 -37.03 -4.62
CA SER A 28 -3.40 -36.68 -3.25
C SER A 28 -2.91 -35.24 -3.12
N LEU A 29 -2.04 -34.79 -4.02
CA LEU A 29 -1.60 -33.38 -4.08
C LEU A 29 -2.78 -32.42 -4.19
N LEU A 30 -3.75 -32.72 -5.07
CA LEU A 30 -4.96 -31.91 -5.23
C LEU A 30 -5.86 -31.96 -3.99
N GLY A 31 -5.95 -33.12 -3.32
CA GLY A 31 -6.74 -33.30 -2.11
C GLY A 31 -6.20 -32.52 -0.90
N PHE A 32 -4.88 -32.47 -0.73
CA PHE A 32 -4.24 -31.73 0.37
C PHE A 32 -4.10 -30.23 0.12
N LEU A 33 -4.31 -29.76 -1.10
CA LEU A 33 -4.17 -28.34 -1.41
C LEU A 33 -5.35 -27.51 -0.84
N PRO A 34 -5.08 -26.42 -0.11
CA PRO A 34 -6.10 -25.43 0.23
C PRO A 34 -6.45 -24.62 -1.02
N ILE A 35 -7.66 -24.83 -1.57
CA ILE A 35 -8.10 -24.12 -2.78
C ILE A 35 -8.48 -22.66 -2.46
N ALA A 36 -8.98 -22.40 -1.25
CA ALA A 36 -9.21 -21.03 -0.77
C ALA A 36 -7.86 -20.37 -0.41
N GLU A 37 -7.73 -19.07 -0.69
CA GLU A 37 -6.64 -18.21 -0.18
C GLU A 37 -5.22 -18.46 -0.74
N GLY A 38 -5.10 -18.77 -2.04
CA GLY A 38 -3.82 -18.70 -2.77
C GLY A 38 -3.36 -20.00 -3.42
N GLY A 39 -4.00 -21.13 -3.13
CA GLY A 39 -3.73 -22.41 -3.80
C GLY A 39 -4.51 -22.64 -5.10
N THR A 40 -5.36 -21.71 -5.55
CA THR A 40 -6.19 -21.87 -6.76
C THR A 40 -5.36 -22.15 -8.01
N ILE A 41 -4.28 -21.40 -8.22
CA ILE A 41 -3.42 -21.54 -9.39
C ILE A 41 -2.61 -22.83 -9.31
N ALA A 42 -2.11 -23.21 -8.13
CA ALA A 42 -1.47 -24.50 -7.94
C ALA A 42 -2.44 -25.67 -8.21
N ALA A 43 -3.70 -25.58 -7.77
CA ALA A 43 -4.73 -26.57 -8.08
C ALA A 43 -5.02 -26.64 -9.59
N LEU A 44 -5.10 -25.49 -10.27
CA LEU A 44 -5.28 -25.42 -11.72
C LEU A 44 -4.10 -26.09 -12.45
N VAL A 45 -2.86 -25.81 -12.04
CA VAL A 45 -1.66 -26.45 -12.58
C VAL A 45 -1.69 -27.96 -12.37
N MET A 46 -2.09 -28.43 -11.17
CA MET A 46 -2.25 -29.87 -10.90
C MET A 46 -3.33 -30.51 -11.77
N LEU A 47 -4.44 -29.80 -12.05
CA LEU A 47 -5.50 -30.26 -12.94
C LEU A 47 -5.02 -30.34 -14.40
N LEU A 48 -4.28 -29.33 -14.87
CA LEU A 48 -3.68 -29.34 -16.21
C LEU A 48 -2.65 -30.48 -16.34
N LEU A 49 -1.82 -30.71 -15.32
CA LEU A 49 -0.90 -31.84 -15.24
C LEU A 49 -1.65 -33.17 -15.30
N LEU A 50 -2.78 -33.30 -14.60
CA LEU A 50 -3.62 -34.50 -14.61
C LEU A 50 -4.25 -34.79 -15.98
N LEU A 51 -4.51 -33.74 -16.77
CA LEU A 51 -4.99 -33.87 -18.15
C LEU A 51 -3.86 -34.24 -19.12
N VAL A 52 -2.71 -33.57 -19.01
CA VAL A 52 -1.53 -33.75 -19.88
C VAL A 52 -0.89 -35.11 -19.67
N LEU A 53 -0.75 -35.52 -18.41
CA LEU A 53 -0.17 -36.79 -18.05
C LEU A 53 -1.21 -37.90 -18.23
N ASP A 54 -0.75 -39.09 -18.60
CA ASP A 54 -1.61 -40.26 -18.83
C ASP A 54 -2.12 -40.88 -17.52
N ALA A 55 -2.53 -40.05 -16.56
CA ALA A 55 -3.07 -40.48 -15.28
C ALA A 55 -4.53 -40.93 -15.41
N ASN A 56 -4.94 -41.88 -14.59
CA ASN A 56 -6.34 -42.27 -14.52
C ASN A 56 -7.17 -41.20 -13.78
N LEU A 57 -7.85 -40.34 -14.55
CA LEU A 57 -8.64 -39.21 -14.02
C LEU A 57 -9.70 -39.62 -12.98
N PHE A 58 -10.35 -40.78 -13.18
CA PHE A 58 -11.36 -41.26 -12.24
C PHE A 58 -10.75 -41.67 -10.90
N LEU A 59 -9.64 -42.41 -10.94
CA LEU A 59 -8.91 -42.78 -9.73
C LEU A 59 -8.36 -41.55 -9.02
N ALA A 60 -7.79 -40.60 -9.76
CA ALA A 60 -7.28 -39.35 -9.21
C ALA A 60 -8.39 -38.54 -8.51
N GLY A 61 -9.59 -38.46 -9.10
CA GLY A 61 -10.73 -37.79 -8.48
C GLY A 61 -11.20 -38.45 -7.18
N ILE A 62 -11.25 -39.79 -7.12
CA ILE A 62 -11.57 -40.52 -5.87
C ILE A 62 -10.51 -40.25 -4.81
N VAL A 63 -9.23 -40.34 -5.18
CA VAL A 63 -8.12 -40.10 -4.24
C VAL A 63 -8.15 -38.65 -3.75
N ALA A 64 -8.39 -37.67 -4.63
CA ALA A 64 -8.50 -36.27 -4.27
C ALA A 64 -9.64 -36.02 -3.28
N ALA A 65 -10.84 -36.57 -3.54
CA ALA A 65 -11.97 -36.44 -2.62
C ALA A 65 -11.68 -37.09 -1.26
N GLY A 66 -11.10 -38.29 -1.24
CA GLY A 66 -10.71 -38.97 -0.01
C GLY A 66 -9.64 -38.19 0.78
N MET A 67 -8.60 -37.73 0.09
CA MET A 67 -7.52 -36.96 0.70
C MET A 67 -7.96 -35.58 1.15
N LYS A 68 -8.99 -34.99 0.54
CA LYS A 68 -9.57 -33.73 1.01
C LYS A 68 -10.22 -33.86 2.40
N LEU A 69 -10.82 -35.02 2.69
CA LEU A 69 -11.34 -35.29 4.05
C LEU A 69 -10.20 -35.48 5.04
N VAL A 70 -9.14 -36.20 4.62
CA VAL A 70 -7.94 -36.40 5.45
C VAL A 70 -7.22 -35.08 5.70
N SER A 71 -7.17 -34.17 4.73
CA SER A 71 -6.45 -32.90 4.85
C SER A 71 -7.04 -32.00 5.92
N ILE A 72 -8.36 -32.06 6.16
CA ILE A 72 -9.02 -31.27 7.22
C ILE A 72 -8.49 -31.70 8.59
N VAL A 73 -8.40 -33.01 8.83
CA VAL A 73 -7.88 -33.55 10.11
C VAL A 73 -6.37 -33.37 10.22
N ALA A 74 -5.66 -33.47 9.08
CA ALA A 74 -4.21 -33.32 9.02
C ALA A 74 -3.74 -31.86 8.92
N ALA A 75 -4.63 -30.86 9.00
CA ALA A 75 -4.27 -29.45 8.83
C ALA A 75 -3.21 -28.95 9.82
N PRO A 76 -3.25 -29.28 11.13
CA PRO A 76 -2.19 -28.88 12.06
C PRO A 76 -0.84 -29.50 11.70
N LEU A 77 -0.83 -30.77 11.28
CA LEU A 77 0.39 -31.46 10.85
C LEU A 77 0.94 -30.86 9.55
N ALA A 78 0.06 -30.54 8.61
CA ALA A 78 0.42 -29.85 7.38
C ALA A 78 1.03 -28.49 7.68
N PHE A 79 0.45 -27.72 8.60
CA PHE A 79 0.98 -26.43 9.00
C PHE A 79 2.40 -26.53 9.60
N GLU A 80 2.63 -27.44 10.55
CA GLU A 80 3.95 -27.64 11.15
C GLU A 80 5.00 -28.12 10.13
N LEU A 81 4.62 -28.99 9.20
CA LEU A 81 5.50 -29.37 8.09
C LEU A 81 5.79 -28.18 7.17
N GLY A 82 4.79 -27.35 6.87
CA GLY A 82 4.97 -26.10 6.15
C GLY A 82 5.99 -25.20 6.85
N ARG A 83 5.84 -25.01 8.16
CA ARG A 83 6.75 -24.20 9.00
C ARG A 83 8.17 -24.73 8.95
N LEU A 84 8.37 -26.04 9.07
CA LEU A 84 9.69 -26.66 8.97
C LEU A 84 10.37 -26.38 7.62
N PHE A 85 9.61 -26.32 6.53
CA PHE A 85 10.16 -26.08 5.19
C PHE A 85 10.33 -24.59 4.85
N ILE A 86 9.43 -23.74 5.32
CA ILE A 86 9.48 -22.29 5.07
C ILE A 86 10.52 -21.63 5.98
N ASP A 87 10.50 -21.92 7.28
CA ASP A 87 11.33 -21.26 8.29
C ASP A 87 12.56 -22.09 8.72
N GLY A 88 12.67 -23.34 8.25
CA GLY A 88 13.80 -24.21 8.56
C GLY A 88 14.95 -24.13 7.53
N PRO A 89 15.67 -25.24 7.28
CA PRO A 89 16.90 -25.23 6.47
C PRO A 89 16.64 -24.92 4.99
N THR A 90 15.40 -25.09 4.51
CA THR A 90 15.01 -24.83 3.13
C THR A 90 14.49 -23.41 2.89
N ARG A 91 14.60 -22.51 3.87
CA ARG A 91 14.26 -21.08 3.74
C ARG A 91 14.75 -20.42 2.45
N PRO A 92 16.01 -20.57 1.99
CA PRO A 92 16.45 -19.90 0.75
C PRO A 92 15.70 -20.40 -0.50
N ILE A 93 15.31 -21.67 -0.51
CA ILE A 93 14.51 -22.24 -1.60
C ILE A 93 13.07 -21.73 -1.52
N ALA A 94 12.50 -21.67 -0.32
CA ALA A 94 11.17 -21.10 -0.11
C ALA A 94 11.12 -19.62 -0.52
N ALA A 95 12.09 -18.81 -0.10
CA ALA A 95 12.21 -17.41 -0.50
C ALA A 95 12.33 -17.25 -2.03
N ALA A 96 13.12 -18.10 -2.70
CA ALA A 96 13.24 -18.09 -4.16
C ALA A 96 11.91 -18.44 -4.87
N LEU A 97 11.14 -19.38 -4.33
CA LEU A 97 9.83 -19.77 -4.88
C LEU A 97 8.75 -18.71 -4.63
N VAL A 98 8.75 -18.09 -3.46
CA VAL A 98 7.81 -17.03 -3.07
C VAL A 98 8.03 -15.75 -3.90
N ASN A 99 9.28 -15.42 -4.22
CA ASN A 99 9.63 -14.20 -4.97
C ASN A 99 9.85 -14.44 -6.48
N GLY A 100 9.80 -15.70 -6.93
CA GLY A 100 10.04 -16.09 -8.32
C GLY A 100 8.86 -15.75 -9.26
N PRO A 101 9.14 -15.50 -10.55
CA PRO A 101 8.09 -15.22 -11.53
C PRO A 101 7.22 -16.48 -11.72
N VAL A 102 5.90 -16.29 -11.77
CA VAL A 102 4.86 -17.33 -11.82
C VAL A 102 4.78 -18.20 -10.56
N THR A 103 5.89 -18.55 -9.92
CA THR A 103 5.90 -19.39 -8.71
C THR A 103 5.29 -18.69 -7.49
N ALA A 104 5.38 -17.36 -7.41
CA ALA A 104 4.71 -16.55 -6.39
C ALA A 104 3.18 -16.78 -6.34
N TRP A 105 2.58 -17.15 -7.47
CA TRP A 105 1.16 -17.45 -7.59
C TRP A 105 0.79 -18.88 -7.16
N LEU A 106 1.76 -19.76 -6.94
CA LEU A 106 1.52 -21.16 -6.55
C LEU A 106 1.26 -21.34 -5.04
N GLY A 107 1.27 -20.25 -4.26
CA GLY A 107 0.93 -20.28 -2.84
C GLY A 107 2.04 -20.82 -1.94
N PHE A 108 3.32 -20.71 -2.35
CA PHE A 108 4.46 -21.12 -1.52
C PHE A 108 4.68 -20.24 -0.28
N ASP A 109 3.96 -19.13 -0.17
CA ASP A 109 3.87 -18.26 1.00
C ASP A 109 2.93 -18.80 2.09
N SER A 110 2.06 -19.76 1.77
CA SER A 110 1.14 -20.38 2.74
C SER A 110 1.77 -21.63 3.36
N TYR A 111 1.91 -21.63 4.69
CA TYR A 111 2.40 -22.78 5.46
C TYR A 111 1.56 -24.03 5.19
N LEU A 112 0.23 -23.88 5.20
CA LEU A 112 -0.68 -25.00 4.97
C LEU A 112 -0.55 -25.56 3.53
N ALA A 113 -0.36 -24.70 2.53
CA ALA A 113 -0.21 -25.14 1.14
C ALA A 113 1.10 -25.91 0.92
N VAL A 114 2.22 -25.40 1.44
CA VAL A 114 3.53 -26.05 1.32
C VAL A 114 3.54 -27.40 2.04
N GLY A 115 3.10 -27.44 3.30
CA GLY A 115 3.04 -28.70 4.04
C GLY A 115 1.98 -29.67 3.50
N GLY A 116 0.88 -29.14 2.95
CA GLY A 116 -0.13 -29.92 2.22
C GLY A 116 0.43 -30.57 0.97
N LEU A 117 1.24 -29.85 0.16
CA LEU A 117 1.93 -30.42 -1.00
C LEU A 117 2.89 -31.55 -0.59
N ILE A 118 3.64 -31.38 0.51
CA ILE A 118 4.56 -32.40 1.01
C ILE A 118 3.80 -33.63 1.49
N LEU A 119 2.79 -33.45 2.33
CA LEU A 119 1.94 -34.55 2.80
C LEU A 119 1.22 -35.24 1.65
N GLY A 120 0.68 -34.47 0.69
CA GLY A 120 0.04 -34.97 -0.52
C GLY A 120 0.99 -35.81 -1.36
N LEU A 121 2.24 -35.37 -1.54
CA LEU A 121 3.27 -36.14 -2.24
C LEU A 121 3.57 -37.46 -1.52
N VAL A 122 3.85 -37.42 -0.22
CA VAL A 122 4.20 -38.61 0.57
C VAL A 122 3.04 -39.61 0.59
N THR A 123 1.85 -39.16 0.96
CA THR A 123 0.64 -40.00 1.00
C THR A 123 0.27 -40.53 -0.38
N GLY A 124 0.41 -39.71 -1.43
CA GLY A 124 0.13 -40.08 -2.81
C GLY A 124 1.08 -41.16 -3.34
N VAL A 125 2.38 -41.05 -3.05
CA VAL A 125 3.37 -42.08 -3.40
C VAL A 125 3.09 -43.38 -2.66
N VAL A 126 2.87 -43.33 -1.34
CA VAL A 126 2.58 -44.52 -0.53
C VAL A 126 1.30 -45.21 -1.03
N LEU A 127 0.22 -44.45 -1.19
CA LEU A 127 -1.06 -44.97 -1.67
C LEU A 127 -0.91 -45.52 -3.09
N GLY A 128 -0.24 -44.81 -3.99
CA GLY A 128 -0.03 -45.23 -5.36
C GLY A 128 0.77 -46.53 -5.47
N LEU A 129 1.80 -46.72 -4.63
CA LEU A 129 2.56 -47.97 -4.54
C LEU A 129 1.69 -49.13 -4.02
N VAL A 130 0.87 -48.90 -2.98
CA VAL A 130 -0.03 -49.91 -2.42
C VAL A 130 -1.10 -50.33 -3.42
N VAL A 131 -1.76 -49.37 -4.07
CA VAL A 131 -2.79 -49.64 -5.09
C VAL A 131 -2.16 -50.33 -6.29
N SER A 132 -1.00 -49.88 -6.76
CA SER A 132 -0.28 -50.51 -7.88
C SER A 132 0.10 -51.96 -7.58
N LYS A 133 0.62 -52.24 -6.37
CA LYS A 133 0.93 -53.61 -5.93
C LYS A 133 -0.32 -54.48 -5.87
N THR A 134 -1.42 -53.94 -5.34
CA THR A 134 -2.71 -54.65 -5.26
C THR A 134 -3.25 -55.00 -6.65
N VAL A 135 -3.21 -54.05 -7.59
CA VAL A 135 -3.61 -54.25 -8.99
C VAL A 135 -2.73 -55.31 -9.67
N LEU A 136 -1.41 -55.26 -9.48
CA LEU A 136 -0.49 -56.25 -10.03
C LEU A 136 -0.75 -57.66 -9.46
N LYS A 137 -0.98 -57.76 -8.15
CA LYS A 137 -1.29 -59.04 -7.50
C LYS A 137 -2.61 -59.62 -8.01
N LEU A 138 -3.65 -58.80 -8.13
CA LEU A 138 -4.95 -59.20 -8.67
C LEU A 138 -4.81 -59.68 -10.13
N ARG A 139 -4.06 -58.96 -10.96
CA ARG A 139 -3.82 -59.36 -12.36
C ARG A 139 -3.04 -60.67 -12.48
N ARG A 140 -2.05 -60.91 -11.63
CA ARG A 140 -1.31 -62.18 -11.59
C ARG A 140 -2.20 -63.34 -11.16
N LEU A 141 -3.07 -63.14 -10.17
CA LEU A 141 -4.04 -64.16 -9.75
C LEU A 141 -5.04 -64.49 -10.87
N LEU A 142 -5.58 -63.47 -11.53
CA LEU A 142 -6.48 -63.64 -12.68
C LEU A 142 -5.77 -64.31 -13.87
N GLY A 143 -4.52 -63.96 -14.15
CA GLY A 143 -3.71 -64.61 -15.18
C GLY A 143 -3.44 -66.08 -14.87
N GLY A 144 -3.10 -66.41 -13.61
CA GLY A 144 -2.92 -67.80 -13.18
C GLY A 144 -4.20 -68.64 -13.26
N LEU A 145 -5.36 -68.03 -12.98
CA LEU A 145 -6.67 -68.67 -13.16
C LEU A 145 -7.03 -68.87 -14.65
N GLU A 146 -6.60 -67.96 -15.52
CA GLU A 146 -6.78 -68.05 -16.99
C GLU A 146 -5.88 -69.11 -17.64
N GLU A 147 -4.68 -69.34 -17.09
CA GLU A 147 -3.74 -70.36 -17.57
C GLU A 147 -3.99 -71.76 -16.98
N GLY A 148 -4.45 -71.86 -15.72
CA GLY A 148 -4.58 -73.13 -15.00
C GLY A 148 -5.96 -73.80 -15.03
N SER A 149 -7.01 -73.18 -15.60
CA SER A 149 -8.38 -73.73 -15.56
C SER A 149 -9.08 -73.69 -16.93
N ASP A 150 -9.30 -74.86 -17.52
CA ASP A 150 -10.11 -75.01 -18.73
C ASP A 150 -11.59 -74.62 -18.49
N ALA A 151 -12.08 -74.78 -17.26
CA ALA A 151 -13.41 -74.34 -16.87
C ALA A 151 -13.54 -72.82 -16.91
N PHE A 152 -12.49 -72.08 -16.50
CA PHE A 152 -12.48 -70.63 -16.56
C PHE A 152 -12.44 -70.11 -18.00
N ARG A 153 -11.66 -70.76 -18.89
CA ARG A 153 -11.65 -70.47 -20.34
C ARG A 153 -13.00 -70.76 -21.00
N ALA A 154 -13.63 -71.90 -20.69
CA ALA A 154 -14.94 -72.26 -21.21
C ALA A 154 -16.05 -71.31 -20.72
N LEU A 155 -15.94 -70.84 -19.46
CA LEU A 155 -16.87 -69.87 -18.88
C LEU A 155 -16.72 -68.49 -19.55
N MET A 156 -15.49 -68.01 -19.77
CA MET A 156 -15.20 -66.75 -20.48
C MET A 156 -15.52 -66.78 -21.97
N GLN A 157 -15.62 -67.97 -22.59
CA GLN A 157 -16.06 -68.11 -23.98
C GLN A 157 -17.57 -67.92 -24.18
N ARG A 158 -18.41 -68.04 -23.15
CA ARG A 158 -19.87 -67.85 -23.29
C ARG A 158 -20.21 -66.40 -23.65
N ARG A 159 -21.05 -66.19 -24.67
CA ARG A 159 -21.44 -64.84 -25.15
C ARG A 159 -22.04 -63.95 -24.08
N SER A 160 -22.85 -64.50 -23.17
CA SER A 160 -23.42 -63.77 -22.03
C SER A 160 -22.38 -63.29 -21.03
N ILE A 161 -21.35 -64.11 -20.77
CA ILE A 161 -20.27 -63.79 -19.83
C ILE A 161 -19.28 -62.82 -20.47
N ARG A 162 -19.05 -62.94 -21.77
CA ARG A 162 -18.27 -61.96 -22.53
C ARG A 162 -18.97 -60.60 -22.61
N TRP A 163 -20.30 -60.62 -22.75
CA TRP A 163 -21.12 -59.40 -22.69
C TRP A 163 -21.11 -58.80 -21.28
N ALA A 164 -21.29 -59.61 -20.24
CA ALA A 164 -21.18 -59.17 -18.85
C ALA A 164 -19.77 -58.64 -18.52
N ALA A 165 -18.71 -59.29 -19.00
CA ALA A 165 -17.33 -58.87 -18.83
C ALA A 165 -17.02 -57.59 -19.62
N TRP A 166 -17.63 -57.42 -20.79
CA TRP A 166 -17.55 -56.17 -21.56
C TRP A 166 -18.28 -55.03 -20.84
N VAL A 167 -19.47 -55.28 -20.30
CA VAL A 167 -20.26 -54.30 -19.52
C VAL A 167 -19.56 -53.92 -18.20
N LEU A 168 -18.94 -54.88 -17.51
CA LEU A 168 -18.33 -54.67 -16.18
C LEU A 168 -16.86 -54.24 -16.24
N PHE A 169 -16.06 -54.80 -17.14
CA PHE A 169 -14.60 -54.61 -17.19
C PHE A 169 -14.11 -53.84 -18.42
N GLY A 170 -15.00 -53.54 -19.38
CA GLY A 170 -14.62 -52.86 -20.63
C GLY A 170 -13.95 -53.76 -21.66
N GLY A 171 -14.02 -55.08 -21.47
CA GLY A 171 -13.46 -56.11 -22.36
C GLY A 171 -12.20 -56.78 -21.81
N VAL A 172 -11.89 -57.98 -22.32
CA VAL A 172 -10.69 -58.76 -21.96
C VAL A 172 -9.49 -58.19 -22.73
N PRO A 173 -8.33 -57.93 -22.10
CA PRO A 173 -7.17 -57.39 -22.79
C PRO A 173 -6.71 -58.30 -23.93
N LYS A 174 -6.40 -57.73 -25.10
CA LYS A 174 -5.80 -58.48 -26.23
C LYS A 174 -4.42 -59.00 -25.79
N GLY A 175 -4.31 -60.32 -25.60
CA GLY A 175 -3.12 -61.01 -25.11
C GLY A 175 -3.19 -61.56 -23.67
N GLY A 176 -4.37 -61.56 -23.03
CA GLY A 176 -4.56 -62.10 -21.67
C GLY A 176 -4.14 -61.13 -20.55
N PHE A 177 -4.51 -61.44 -19.30
CA PHE A 177 -4.25 -60.54 -18.17
C PHE A 177 -2.76 -60.44 -17.78
N ALA A 178 -1.95 -61.47 -18.11
CA ALA A 178 -0.51 -61.49 -17.84
C ALA A 178 0.29 -60.51 -18.73
N SER A 179 -0.02 -60.40 -20.02
CA SER A 179 0.67 -59.48 -20.95
C SER A 179 0.39 -58.00 -20.65
N SER A 180 -0.74 -57.73 -19.98
CA SER A 180 -1.13 -56.39 -19.54
C SER A 180 -0.33 -55.91 -18.33
N ALA A 181 0.37 -56.80 -17.62
CA ALA A 181 1.23 -56.43 -16.49
C ALA A 181 2.59 -55.88 -16.93
N THR A 182 3.05 -56.19 -18.14
CA THR A 182 4.40 -55.84 -18.65
C THR A 182 4.40 -54.59 -19.55
N ARG A 183 3.24 -54.00 -19.83
CA ARG A 183 3.16 -52.78 -20.67
C ARG A 183 3.72 -51.57 -19.93
N ARG A 184 4.70 -50.90 -20.55
CA ARG A 184 5.12 -49.53 -20.21
C ARG A 184 4.40 -48.56 -21.15
N GLY A 185 3.58 -47.68 -20.58
CA GLY A 185 2.94 -46.59 -21.32
C GLY A 185 3.86 -45.38 -21.42
N ILE A 186 3.62 -44.54 -22.43
CA ILE A 186 4.21 -43.21 -22.53
C ILE A 186 3.52 -42.32 -21.47
N PRO A 187 4.25 -41.49 -20.70
CA PRO A 187 3.65 -40.72 -19.60
C PRO A 187 2.73 -39.58 -20.06
N PHE A 188 2.75 -39.21 -21.34
CA PHE A 188 2.00 -38.08 -21.88
C PHE A 188 0.82 -38.53 -22.74
N ARG A 189 -0.32 -37.85 -22.57
CA ARG A 189 -1.54 -38.06 -23.35
C ARG A 189 -1.71 -36.91 -24.35
N ILE A 190 -1.55 -37.19 -25.64
CA ILE A 190 -1.66 -36.16 -26.71
C ILE A 190 -3.01 -35.44 -26.66
N THR A 191 -4.11 -36.18 -26.48
CA THR A 191 -5.44 -35.56 -26.32
C THR A 191 -5.52 -34.65 -25.09
N GLY A 192 -4.78 -35.01 -24.04
CA GLY A 192 -4.63 -34.21 -22.83
C GLY A 192 -3.92 -32.89 -23.08
N VAL A 193 -2.79 -32.91 -23.79
CA VAL A 193 -2.06 -31.72 -24.23
C VAL A 193 -2.96 -30.80 -25.07
N VAL A 194 -3.69 -31.36 -26.04
CA VAL A 194 -4.60 -30.57 -26.89
C VAL A 194 -5.72 -29.93 -26.05
N VAL A 195 -6.36 -30.68 -25.15
CA VAL A 195 -7.42 -30.15 -24.28
C VAL A 195 -6.88 -29.09 -23.31
N SER A 196 -5.73 -29.33 -22.68
CA SER A 196 -5.09 -28.35 -21.80
C SER A 196 -4.69 -27.08 -22.55
N GLY A 197 -4.17 -27.21 -23.77
CA GLY A 197 -3.87 -26.07 -24.64
C GLY A 197 -5.13 -25.27 -25.02
N LEU A 198 -6.23 -25.96 -25.35
CA LEU A 198 -7.52 -25.32 -25.61
C LEU A 198 -8.10 -24.63 -24.37
N LEU A 199 -7.99 -25.23 -23.19
CA LEU A 199 -8.42 -24.61 -21.93
C LEU A 199 -7.59 -23.36 -21.60
N LEU A 200 -6.27 -23.43 -21.76
CA LEU A 200 -5.39 -22.28 -21.57
C LEU A 200 -5.73 -21.16 -22.58
N ALA A 201 -5.93 -21.51 -23.85
CA ALA A 201 -6.35 -20.57 -24.88
C ALA A 201 -7.72 -19.95 -24.55
N ALA A 202 -8.67 -20.73 -24.04
CA ALA A 202 -9.98 -20.23 -23.62
C ALA A 202 -9.87 -19.27 -22.42
N VAL A 203 -9.03 -19.57 -21.43
CA VAL A 203 -8.76 -18.66 -20.29
C VAL A 203 -8.13 -17.36 -20.78
N LEU A 204 -7.09 -17.44 -21.61
CA LEU A 204 -6.44 -16.26 -22.19
C LEU A 204 -7.40 -15.43 -23.05
N SER A 205 -8.27 -16.10 -23.81
CA SER A 205 -9.31 -15.42 -24.60
C SER A 205 -10.36 -14.76 -23.71
N GLY A 206 -10.72 -15.39 -22.59
CA GLY A 206 -11.64 -14.82 -21.61
C GLY A 206 -11.07 -13.57 -20.94
N VAL A 207 -9.79 -13.59 -20.55
CA VAL A 207 -9.08 -12.40 -20.02
C VAL A 207 -9.00 -11.30 -21.08
N TRP A 208 -8.72 -11.66 -22.33
CA TRP A 208 -8.72 -10.70 -23.42
C TRP A 208 -10.09 -10.06 -23.65
N MET A 209 -11.17 -10.85 -23.52
CA MET A 209 -12.56 -10.39 -23.64
C MET A 209 -13.05 -9.58 -22.41
N LEU A 210 -12.35 -9.65 -21.28
CA LEU A 210 -12.58 -8.84 -20.08
C LEU A 210 -12.04 -7.40 -20.22
N SER A 211 -11.83 -6.89 -21.44
CA SER A 211 -11.45 -5.50 -21.74
C SER A 211 -12.66 -4.68 -22.20
N GLY A 212 -12.53 -3.34 -22.26
CA GLY A 212 -13.59 -2.45 -22.75
C GLY A 212 -14.80 -2.37 -21.80
N ASP A 213 -16.01 -2.48 -22.36
CA ASP A 213 -17.28 -2.26 -21.64
C ASP A 213 -17.46 -3.13 -20.38
N VAL A 214 -16.98 -4.38 -20.40
CA VAL A 214 -17.11 -5.28 -19.24
C VAL A 214 -16.22 -4.81 -18.10
N ALA A 215 -14.96 -4.48 -18.38
CA ALA A 215 -14.05 -3.93 -17.39
C ALA A 215 -14.56 -2.57 -16.88
N ARG A 216 -15.01 -1.70 -17.78
CA ARG A 216 -15.60 -0.40 -17.45
C ARG A 216 -16.74 -0.56 -16.46
N GLY A 217 -17.69 -1.45 -16.75
CA GLY A 217 -18.86 -1.70 -15.90
C GLY A 217 -18.50 -2.28 -14.53
N LEU A 218 -17.48 -3.14 -14.44
CA LEU A 218 -16.99 -3.67 -13.16
C LEU A 218 -16.24 -2.61 -12.35
N LEU A 219 -15.34 -1.86 -12.99
CA LEU A 219 -14.55 -0.82 -12.34
C LEU A 219 -15.44 0.32 -11.84
N ALA A 220 -16.38 0.81 -12.65
CA ALA A 220 -17.32 1.85 -12.25
C ALA A 220 -18.16 1.44 -11.03
N ARG A 221 -18.58 0.17 -10.97
CA ARG A 221 -19.34 -0.37 -9.82
C ARG A 221 -18.50 -0.41 -8.55
N GLU A 222 -17.28 -0.95 -8.62
CA GLU A 222 -16.42 -1.01 -7.44
C GLU A 222 -16.00 0.39 -6.98
N MET A 223 -15.67 1.30 -7.91
CA MET A 223 -15.37 2.69 -7.55
C MET A 223 -16.57 3.42 -6.95
N THR A 224 -17.79 3.21 -7.49
CA THR A 224 -19.03 3.77 -6.92
C THR A 224 -19.25 3.27 -5.50
N ARG A 225 -19.04 1.97 -5.26
CA ARG A 225 -19.17 1.35 -3.94
C ARG A 225 -18.12 1.84 -2.95
N LEU A 226 -16.89 2.09 -3.41
CA LEU A 226 -15.82 2.63 -2.57
C LEU A 226 -16.02 4.12 -2.27
N ASN A 227 -16.52 4.88 -3.23
CA ASN A 227 -16.79 6.32 -3.09
C ASN A 227 -18.08 6.61 -2.31
N GLY A 228 -19.02 5.66 -2.23
CA GLY A 228 -20.34 5.87 -1.63
C GLY A 228 -21.32 6.65 -2.52
N SER A 229 -20.87 7.11 -3.69
CA SER A 229 -21.67 7.83 -4.67
C SER A 229 -21.16 7.56 -6.09
N THR A 230 -22.00 7.85 -7.08
CA THR A 230 -21.81 7.44 -8.49
C THR A 230 -20.47 7.87 -9.09
N VAL A 231 -19.71 6.89 -9.57
CA VAL A 231 -18.50 7.11 -10.38
C VAL A 231 -18.80 6.76 -11.82
N ASP A 232 -18.68 7.74 -12.71
CA ASP A 232 -18.85 7.54 -14.16
C ASP A 232 -17.48 7.43 -14.84
N ILE A 233 -17.43 6.56 -15.84
CA ILE A 233 -16.27 6.31 -16.69
C ILE A 233 -16.81 6.26 -18.12
N ASP A 234 -16.21 6.98 -19.07
CA ASP A 234 -16.66 6.98 -20.47
C ASP A 234 -16.11 5.79 -21.25
N ASP A 235 -14.82 5.49 -21.12
CA ASP A 235 -14.19 4.33 -21.76
C ASP A 235 -13.02 3.80 -20.91
N LEU A 236 -12.73 2.51 -21.05
CA LEU A 236 -11.61 1.83 -20.38
C LEU A 236 -10.95 0.85 -21.34
N ASP A 237 -9.72 1.18 -21.74
CA ASP A 237 -8.88 0.34 -22.57
C ASP A 237 -7.77 -0.31 -21.74
N ILE A 238 -7.59 -1.63 -21.89
CA ILE A 238 -6.61 -2.40 -21.11
C ILE A 238 -5.78 -3.26 -22.06
N HIS A 239 -4.51 -2.92 -22.17
CA HIS A 239 -3.50 -3.67 -22.91
C HIS A 239 -2.77 -4.65 -21.98
N TRP A 240 -3.39 -5.79 -21.69
CA TRP A 240 -2.90 -6.80 -20.73
C TRP A 240 -1.42 -7.19 -20.89
N PHE A 241 -0.96 -7.43 -22.12
CA PHE A 241 0.41 -7.85 -22.40
C PHE A 241 1.42 -6.69 -22.40
N GLY A 242 0.93 -5.46 -22.63
CA GLY A 242 1.75 -4.25 -22.56
C GLY A 242 1.78 -3.62 -21.18
N GLY A 243 0.99 -4.12 -20.23
CA GLY A 243 0.86 -3.56 -18.90
C GLY A 243 0.17 -2.19 -18.87
N ARG A 244 -0.49 -1.73 -19.94
CA ARG A 244 -1.07 -0.38 -19.98
C ARG A 244 -2.58 -0.42 -19.76
N ALA A 245 -3.08 0.45 -18.90
CA ALA A 245 -4.50 0.73 -18.74
C ALA A 245 -4.76 2.22 -19.00
N GLU A 246 -5.78 2.52 -19.77
CA GLU A 246 -6.18 3.89 -20.08
C GLU A 246 -7.67 4.05 -19.85
N LEU A 247 -8.01 5.03 -19.03
CA LEU A 247 -9.38 5.38 -18.69
C LEU A 247 -9.66 6.79 -19.21
N THR A 248 -10.82 6.98 -19.84
CA THR A 248 -11.23 8.30 -20.34
C THR A 248 -12.55 8.73 -19.71
N GLY A 249 -12.71 10.04 -19.53
CA GLY A 249 -13.92 10.65 -18.97
C GLY A 249 -14.26 10.15 -17.56
N LEU A 250 -13.29 10.15 -16.64
CA LEU A 250 -13.53 9.82 -15.24
C LEU A 250 -14.29 10.96 -14.57
N GLN A 251 -15.39 10.66 -13.88
CA GLN A 251 -16.11 11.63 -13.05
C GLN A 251 -16.48 10.98 -11.72
N ILE A 252 -15.94 11.52 -10.64
CA ILE A 252 -16.19 11.07 -9.27
C ILE A 252 -17.13 12.08 -8.61
N SER A 253 -18.35 11.65 -8.25
CA SER A 253 -19.31 12.53 -7.56
C SER A 253 -18.92 12.78 -6.11
N ASP A 254 -19.40 13.90 -5.58
CA ASP A 254 -19.41 14.13 -4.15
C ASP A 254 -20.56 13.34 -3.50
N ALA A 255 -20.23 12.58 -2.45
CA ALA A 255 -21.24 11.92 -1.63
C ALA A 255 -22.05 12.96 -0.82
N GLY A 256 -21.45 14.10 -0.45
CA GLY A 256 -22.10 15.22 0.22
C GLY A 256 -23.10 15.95 -0.67
N ASP A 257 -22.65 16.39 -1.86
CA ASP A 257 -23.45 17.12 -2.86
C ASP A 257 -23.55 16.35 -4.20
N LEU A 258 -24.68 15.68 -4.43
CA LEU A 258 -24.88 14.79 -5.59
C LEU A 258 -24.96 15.50 -6.94
N ASP A 259 -25.12 16.82 -6.94
CA ASP A 259 -25.12 17.63 -8.16
C ASP A 259 -23.71 18.05 -8.58
N ARG A 260 -22.68 17.61 -7.84
CA ARG A 260 -21.27 17.98 -8.07
C ARG A 260 -20.34 16.77 -8.24
N ASN A 261 -19.29 17.00 -9.02
CA ASN A 261 -18.12 16.15 -9.11
C ASN A 261 -17.02 16.70 -8.22
N LEU A 262 -16.47 15.87 -7.33
CA LEU A 262 -15.23 16.21 -6.60
C LEU A 262 -14.05 16.27 -7.56
N PHE A 263 -14.02 15.34 -8.51
CA PHE A 263 -12.91 15.15 -9.41
C PHE A 263 -13.39 14.66 -10.77
N GLU A 264 -12.90 15.30 -11.83
CA GLU A 264 -13.13 14.95 -13.22
C GLU A 264 -11.79 14.88 -13.95
N ALA A 265 -11.56 13.85 -14.75
CA ALA A 265 -10.34 13.72 -15.56
C ALA A 265 -10.68 13.28 -16.98
N THR A 266 -10.09 13.97 -17.96
CA THR A 266 -10.28 13.62 -19.38
C THR A 266 -9.62 12.28 -19.70
N ARG A 267 -8.40 12.06 -19.18
CA ARG A 267 -7.61 10.86 -19.41
C ARG A 267 -6.84 10.49 -18.15
N LEU A 268 -6.86 9.22 -17.79
CA LEU A 268 -6.04 8.62 -16.75
C LEU A 268 -5.35 7.39 -17.36
N ALA A 269 -4.03 7.46 -17.53
CA ALA A 269 -3.23 6.36 -18.05
C ALA A 269 -2.35 5.78 -16.92
N ALA A 270 -2.28 4.47 -16.84
CA ALA A 270 -1.43 3.76 -15.88
C ALA A 270 -0.59 2.71 -16.61
N ASP A 271 0.72 2.73 -16.38
CA ASP A 271 1.67 1.72 -16.88
C ASP A 271 2.07 0.79 -15.71
N LEU A 272 1.68 -0.48 -15.82
CA LEU A 272 1.81 -1.55 -14.84
C LEU A 272 3.01 -2.44 -15.17
N ASP A 273 3.84 -2.72 -14.17
CA ASP A 273 4.97 -3.63 -14.28
C ASP A 273 4.48 -5.09 -14.28
N VAL A 274 4.38 -5.65 -15.48
CA VAL A 274 3.96 -7.05 -15.69
C VAL A 274 4.93 -8.04 -15.06
N GLU A 275 6.23 -7.73 -14.95
CA GLU A 275 7.19 -8.62 -14.28
C GLU A 275 6.86 -8.72 -12.79
N SER A 276 6.61 -7.59 -12.15
CA SER A 276 6.16 -7.54 -10.76
C SER A 276 4.83 -8.28 -10.55
N LEU A 277 3.87 -8.15 -11.48
CA LEU A 277 2.62 -8.93 -11.44
C LEU A 277 2.85 -10.43 -11.48
N LEU A 278 3.77 -10.92 -12.32
CA LEU A 278 4.11 -12.34 -12.37
C LEU A 278 4.70 -12.84 -11.05
N ARG A 279 5.27 -11.94 -10.25
CA ARG A 279 5.75 -12.20 -8.89
C ARG A 279 4.70 -11.92 -7.81
N ARG A 280 3.42 -11.76 -8.20
CA ARG A 280 2.28 -11.47 -7.32
C ARG A 280 2.43 -10.14 -6.56
N ARG A 281 3.11 -9.17 -7.17
CA ARG A 281 3.29 -7.80 -6.68
C ARG A 281 2.57 -6.84 -7.61
N PHE A 282 1.94 -5.81 -7.07
CA PHE A 282 1.25 -4.79 -7.84
C PHE A 282 2.11 -3.53 -7.90
N ALA A 283 2.91 -3.38 -8.96
CA ALA A 283 3.78 -2.24 -9.16
C ALA A 283 3.33 -1.44 -10.39
N ILE A 284 3.00 -0.17 -10.19
CA ILE A 284 2.68 0.79 -11.24
C ILE A 284 3.87 1.72 -11.41
N ASP A 285 4.42 1.81 -12.62
CA ASP A 285 5.55 2.66 -12.93
C ASP A 285 5.10 4.12 -13.06
N ASP A 286 4.05 4.36 -13.84
CA ASP A 286 3.55 5.70 -14.11
C ASP A 286 2.03 5.75 -14.05
N VAL A 287 1.48 6.72 -13.32
CA VAL A 287 0.07 7.15 -13.41
C VAL A 287 0.04 8.57 -13.91
N ILE A 288 -0.53 8.79 -15.09
CA ILE A 288 -0.64 10.11 -15.72
C ILE A 288 -2.10 10.50 -15.76
N VAL A 289 -2.42 11.62 -15.12
CA VAL A 289 -3.74 12.25 -15.12
C VAL A 289 -3.66 13.51 -15.97
N SER A 290 -4.55 13.62 -16.96
CA SER A 290 -4.59 14.76 -17.88
C SER A 290 -5.99 15.37 -17.95
N GLY A 291 -6.02 16.71 -18.05
CA GLY A 291 -7.28 17.47 -18.11
C GLY A 291 -8.11 17.27 -16.85
N ALA A 292 -7.47 17.32 -15.69
CA ALA A 292 -8.11 17.20 -14.40
C ALA A 292 -8.84 18.50 -14.02
N ARG A 293 -10.04 18.36 -13.47
CA ARG A 293 -10.87 19.45 -12.94
C ARG A 293 -11.43 19.06 -11.58
N LEU A 294 -11.46 20.00 -10.66
CA LEU A 294 -12.02 19.83 -9.33
C LEU A 294 -13.36 20.57 -9.23
N GLU A 295 -14.28 20.04 -8.42
CA GLU A 295 -15.53 20.73 -8.04
C GLU A 295 -16.39 21.18 -9.24
N THR A 296 -16.56 20.31 -10.26
CA THR A 296 -17.37 20.61 -11.44
C THR A 296 -18.86 20.32 -11.23
N ASP A 297 -19.75 21.11 -11.83
CA ASP A 297 -21.19 20.86 -11.78
C ASP A 297 -21.56 19.69 -12.72
N ARG A 298 -22.38 18.75 -12.23
CA ARG A 298 -22.77 17.56 -12.99
C ARG A 298 -23.91 17.85 -13.97
N ARG A 299 -23.86 17.22 -15.14
CA ARG A 299 -24.99 17.23 -16.09
C ARG A 299 -26.17 16.36 -15.64
N ARG A 300 -25.90 15.35 -14.80
CA ARG A 300 -26.89 14.45 -14.24
C ARG A 300 -26.59 14.23 -12.76
N PRO A 301 -27.59 14.37 -11.87
CA PRO A 301 -27.43 14.11 -10.45
C PRO A 301 -26.91 12.70 -10.21
N ALA A 302 -25.94 12.58 -9.31
CA ALA A 302 -25.42 11.29 -8.85
C ALA A 302 -26.43 10.57 -7.96
N LEU A 303 -26.30 9.26 -7.86
CA LEU A 303 -27.02 8.42 -6.90
C LEU A 303 -26.06 8.01 -5.78
N ARG A 304 -26.54 8.04 -4.55
CA ARG A 304 -25.83 7.43 -3.41
C ARG A 304 -25.92 5.92 -3.48
N ASP A 305 -24.82 5.25 -3.19
CA ASP A 305 -24.82 3.81 -3.01
C ASP A 305 -25.12 3.47 -1.55
N VAL A 306 -26.36 3.03 -1.30
CA VAL A 306 -26.88 2.67 0.02
C VAL A 306 -26.17 1.44 0.63
N THR A 307 -25.38 0.70 -0.16
CA THR A 307 -24.60 -0.46 0.31
C THR A 307 -23.18 -0.11 0.76
N SER A 308 -22.81 1.17 0.72
CA SER A 308 -21.48 1.64 1.11
C SER A 308 -21.41 1.88 2.62
N ASP A 309 -20.39 1.33 3.28
CA ASP A 309 -20.09 1.51 4.71
C ASP A 309 -19.49 2.89 5.04
N VAL A 310 -19.38 3.77 4.03
CA VAL A 310 -18.95 5.16 4.21
C VAL A 310 -20.10 5.91 4.90
N ALA A 311 -20.04 5.93 6.24
CA ALA A 311 -20.92 6.75 7.04
C ALA A 311 -20.89 8.20 6.51
N PRO A 312 -22.04 8.90 6.47
CA PRO A 312 -22.04 10.31 6.16
C PRO A 312 -21.03 11.00 7.06
N SER A 313 -20.19 11.88 6.51
CA SER A 313 -19.44 12.83 7.35
C SER A 313 -20.47 13.64 8.12
N GLU A 314 -20.66 13.34 9.41
CA GLU A 314 -21.44 14.14 10.36
C GLU A 314 -20.72 15.46 10.70
N ASP A 315 -20.09 16.11 9.72
CA ASP A 315 -19.35 17.37 9.87
C ASP A 315 -20.29 18.59 9.72
N GLU A 316 -21.49 18.48 10.28
CA GLU A 316 -22.30 19.63 10.72
C GLU A 316 -22.66 19.51 12.22
N ARG A 317 -21.80 18.87 13.03
CA ARG A 317 -21.84 19.12 14.48
C ARG A 317 -21.15 20.45 14.75
N SER A 318 -21.96 21.41 15.23
CA SER A 318 -21.52 22.64 15.90
C SER A 318 -20.29 22.40 16.79
N PRO A 319 -19.38 23.38 16.91
CA PRO A 319 -18.13 23.20 17.64
C PRO A 319 -18.41 22.72 19.06
N GLY A 320 -17.95 21.50 19.35
CA GLY A 320 -17.92 20.97 20.70
C GLY A 320 -16.97 21.82 21.54
N GLU A 321 -17.54 22.47 22.54
CA GLU A 321 -16.86 23.02 23.71
C GLU A 321 -16.05 21.90 24.36
N ILE A 322 -14.72 21.98 24.32
CA ILE A 322 -13.83 21.04 25.02
C ILE A 322 -13.15 21.82 26.16
N ASP A 323 -13.39 21.30 27.36
CA ASP A 323 -12.88 21.72 28.66
C ASP A 323 -11.35 21.90 28.73
N GLY A 324 -10.91 23.06 29.21
CA GLY A 324 -10.41 23.13 30.58
C GLY A 324 -8.97 22.69 30.92
N LEU A 325 -8.01 22.70 30.00
CA LEU A 325 -6.58 22.69 30.37
C LEU A 325 -5.90 24.04 30.04
N PRO A 326 -5.18 24.67 31.00
CA PRO A 326 -4.39 25.86 30.69
C PRO A 326 -3.15 25.43 29.90
N LEU A 327 -3.09 25.87 28.64
CA LEU A 327 -1.96 25.68 27.73
C LEU A 327 -0.93 26.81 27.94
N PRO A 328 0.38 26.57 27.72
CA PRO A 328 1.41 27.61 27.82
C PRO A 328 1.22 28.70 26.76
N GLU A 329 1.55 29.95 27.09
CA GLU A 329 1.24 31.15 26.30
C GLU A 329 2.07 31.24 24.99
N GLY A 330 1.38 31.24 23.84
CA GLY A 330 1.89 31.59 22.50
C GLY A 330 1.16 30.85 21.35
N ASN A 331 -0.11 31.18 21.07
CA ASN A 331 -0.96 30.42 20.14
C ASN A 331 -1.16 31.14 18.79
N LEU A 332 -1.40 30.37 17.72
CA LEU A 332 -1.82 30.86 16.38
C LEU A 332 -3.05 31.79 16.41
N GLU A 333 -3.86 31.64 17.46
CA GLU A 333 -5.08 32.39 17.80
C GLU A 333 -4.80 33.88 18.08
N ASP A 334 -3.58 34.23 18.48
CA ASP A 334 -3.17 35.61 18.73
C ASP A 334 -2.85 36.38 17.43
N HIS A 335 -2.64 35.67 16.32
CA HIS A 335 -2.17 36.26 15.06
C HIS A 335 -3.17 36.13 13.89
N LEU A 336 -4.03 35.10 13.85
CA LEU A 336 -4.96 34.86 12.73
C LEU A 336 -6.44 34.85 13.15
N ARG A 337 -7.27 35.66 12.47
CA ARG A 337 -8.73 35.71 12.64
C ARG A 337 -9.41 34.37 12.29
N THR A 338 -8.83 33.64 11.35
CA THR A 338 -9.25 32.30 10.91
C THR A 338 -8.51 31.17 11.62
N ALA A 339 -7.84 31.43 12.77
CA ALA A 339 -7.05 30.44 13.48
C ALA A 339 -7.81 29.13 13.78
N ARG A 340 -9.12 29.19 14.05
CA ARG A 340 -9.96 27.98 14.27
C ARG A 340 -10.10 27.12 13.02
N GLU A 341 -10.26 27.73 11.85
CA GLU A 341 -10.36 27.01 10.58
C GLU A 341 -9.00 26.38 10.22
N TRP A 342 -7.91 27.11 10.42
CA TRP A 342 -6.56 26.62 10.22
C TRP A 342 -6.20 25.47 11.17
N LYS A 343 -6.58 25.58 12.45
CA LYS A 343 -6.43 24.51 13.44
C LYS A 343 -7.16 23.24 13.00
N SER A 344 -8.42 23.35 12.56
CA SER A 344 -9.17 22.20 12.05
C SER A 344 -8.51 21.56 10.82
N ARG A 345 -7.98 22.36 9.89
CA ARG A 345 -7.22 21.85 8.73
C ARG A 345 -5.92 21.15 9.14
N LEU A 346 -5.17 21.73 10.07
CA LEU A 346 -3.93 21.15 10.60
C LEU A 346 -4.19 19.86 11.38
N GLU A 347 -5.30 19.79 12.13
CA GLU A 347 -5.75 18.55 12.79
C GLU A 347 -6.07 17.45 11.77
N ARG A 348 -6.77 17.78 10.68
CA ARG A 348 -7.03 16.81 9.59
C ARG A 348 -5.73 16.32 8.96
N ILE A 349 -4.77 17.20 8.72
CA ILE A 349 -3.43 16.83 8.20
C ILE A 349 -2.70 15.95 9.21
N ARG A 350 -2.70 16.31 10.50
CA ARG A 350 -2.10 15.52 11.59
C ARG A 350 -2.70 14.13 11.65
N ASP A 351 -4.03 13.99 11.56
CA ASP A 351 -4.70 12.69 11.62
C ASP A 351 -4.34 11.81 10.42
N VAL A 352 -4.20 12.39 9.23
CA VAL A 352 -3.70 11.68 8.03
C VAL A 352 -2.26 11.25 8.23
N LEU A 353 -1.38 12.14 8.69
CA LEU A 353 0.02 11.83 8.98
C LEU A 353 0.18 10.80 10.11
N GLN A 354 -0.68 10.82 11.11
CA GLN A 354 -0.70 9.85 12.21
C GLN A 354 -1.09 8.47 11.69
N LYS A 355 -2.11 8.37 10.83
CA LYS A 355 -2.47 7.10 10.16
C LYS A 355 -1.31 6.54 9.34
N VAL A 356 -0.51 7.40 8.69
CA VAL A 356 0.72 6.99 7.98
C VAL A 356 1.79 6.54 8.97
N ALA A 357 1.98 7.25 10.08
CA ALA A 357 2.93 6.90 11.12
C ALA A 357 2.60 5.56 11.79
N ASP A 358 1.32 5.30 12.09
CA ASP A 358 0.83 4.09 12.75
C ASP A 358 1.01 2.83 11.90
N ARG A 359 0.97 2.96 10.57
CA ARG A 359 1.28 1.86 9.63
C ARG A 359 2.77 1.50 9.60
N THR A 360 3.63 2.32 10.19
CA THR A 360 5.09 2.09 10.24
C THR A 360 5.47 1.55 11.63
N PRO A 361 6.05 0.33 11.74
CA PRO A 361 6.51 -0.21 13.03
C PRO A 361 7.55 0.72 13.65
N PRO A 362 7.69 0.83 14.98
CA PRO A 362 8.79 1.59 15.57
C PRO A 362 10.15 1.02 15.10
N PRO A 363 11.20 1.86 14.92
CA PRO A 363 12.54 1.36 14.68
C PRO A 363 12.95 0.48 15.87
N ALA A 364 13.50 -0.71 15.57
CA ALA A 364 13.95 -1.62 16.62
C ALA A 364 15.05 -0.92 17.46
N PRO A 365 15.03 -1.05 18.80
CA PRO A 365 16.09 -0.50 19.63
C PRO A 365 17.45 -1.07 19.18
N PRO A 366 18.50 -0.24 19.07
CA PRO A 366 19.82 -0.74 18.77
C PRO A 366 20.30 -1.63 19.92
N GLY A 367 20.42 -2.95 19.67
CA GLY A 367 21.09 -3.87 20.61
C GLY A 367 20.39 -5.19 20.94
N THR A 368 19.16 -5.48 20.48
CA THR A 368 18.51 -6.78 20.75
C THR A 368 18.85 -7.83 19.69
N GLY A 369 20.15 -8.01 19.42
CA GLY A 369 20.68 -9.13 18.66
C GLY A 369 20.80 -10.38 19.52
N SER A 370 19.68 -10.98 19.92
CA SER A 370 19.66 -12.33 20.51
C SER A 370 18.78 -13.24 19.65
N PRO A 371 19.29 -14.34 19.06
CA PRO A 371 18.51 -15.24 18.20
C PRO A 371 17.32 -15.91 18.90
N ALA A 372 17.26 -15.84 20.24
CA ALA A 372 16.17 -16.37 21.05
C ALA A 372 14.93 -15.46 21.05
N SER A 373 15.10 -14.13 21.07
CA SER A 373 13.99 -13.17 21.13
C SER A 373 13.16 -13.13 19.84
N GLY A 374 13.77 -13.41 18.69
CA GLY A 374 13.07 -13.50 17.40
C GLY A 374 12.19 -14.75 17.24
N ARG A 375 12.57 -15.87 17.87
CA ARG A 375 11.78 -17.12 17.81
C ARG A 375 10.55 -17.04 18.71
N ASP A 376 10.70 -16.54 19.93
CA ASP A 376 9.59 -16.40 20.87
C ASP A 376 8.55 -15.37 20.38
N THR A 377 9.00 -14.31 19.70
CA THR A 377 8.11 -13.32 19.06
C THR A 377 7.41 -13.87 17.82
N LEU A 378 8.12 -14.62 16.97
CA LEU A 378 7.51 -15.27 15.80
C LEU A 378 6.49 -16.33 16.21
N GLU A 379 6.76 -17.12 17.23
CA GLU A 379 5.81 -18.13 17.73
C GLU A 379 4.56 -17.52 18.35
N ALA A 380 4.71 -16.43 19.11
CA ALA A 380 3.59 -15.69 19.65
C ALA A 380 2.73 -15.09 18.53
N TRP A 381 3.37 -14.46 17.54
CA TRP A 381 2.70 -13.90 16.37
C TRP A 381 1.99 -14.99 15.54
N LEU A 382 2.63 -16.13 15.26
CA LEU A 382 2.02 -17.22 14.51
C LEU A 382 0.78 -17.78 15.22
N ARG A 383 0.81 -17.93 16.54
CA ARG A 383 -0.38 -18.37 17.31
C ARG A 383 -1.53 -17.36 17.19
N GLU A 384 -1.24 -16.08 17.35
CA GLU A 384 -2.23 -15.01 17.18
C GLU A 384 -2.83 -15.01 15.77
N GLN A 385 -2.01 -15.16 14.73
CA GLN A 385 -2.50 -15.23 13.36
C GLN A 385 -3.33 -16.49 13.08
N VAL A 386 -2.97 -17.64 13.64
CA VAL A 386 -3.78 -18.87 13.53
C VAL A 386 -5.11 -18.70 14.25
N ASP A 387 -5.15 -18.00 15.39
CA ASP A 387 -6.39 -17.74 16.13
C ASP A 387 -7.31 -16.76 15.36
N LEU A 388 -6.75 -15.73 14.70
CA LEU A 388 -7.50 -14.73 13.94
C LEU A 388 -7.99 -15.24 12.56
N HIS A 389 -7.14 -15.96 11.83
CA HIS A 389 -7.37 -16.29 10.42
C HIS A 389 -7.50 -17.81 10.16
N GLY A 390 -7.28 -18.64 11.18
CA GLY A 390 -7.16 -20.09 11.02
C GLY A 390 -5.88 -20.50 10.28
N TYR A 391 -5.59 -21.80 10.26
CA TYR A 391 -4.39 -22.34 9.59
C TYR A 391 -4.28 -22.02 8.09
N ALA A 392 -5.42 -21.77 7.42
CA ALA A 392 -5.43 -21.49 5.99
C ALA A 392 -4.99 -20.06 5.65
N GLY A 393 -5.30 -19.09 6.54
CA GLY A 393 -5.05 -17.67 6.30
C GLY A 393 -3.65 -17.19 6.70
N VAL A 394 -2.87 -18.00 7.42
CA VAL A 394 -1.52 -17.62 7.85
C VAL A 394 -0.52 -17.74 6.70
N ARG A 395 0.17 -16.63 6.40
CA ARG A 395 1.17 -16.51 5.34
C ARG A 395 2.52 -16.03 5.88
N ALA A 396 3.58 -16.47 5.22
CA ALA A 396 4.97 -16.10 5.51
C ALA A 396 5.33 -14.76 4.86
N THR A 397 4.69 -13.67 5.29
CA THR A 397 4.92 -12.31 4.76
C THR A 397 6.34 -11.82 4.99
N HIS A 398 7.05 -12.36 5.98
CA HIS A 398 8.46 -12.06 6.24
C HIS A 398 9.43 -12.58 5.18
N LEU A 399 8.98 -13.43 4.24
CA LEU A 399 9.78 -13.85 3.09
C LEU A 399 9.69 -12.89 1.89
N ILE A 400 8.86 -11.84 1.99
CA ILE A 400 8.80 -10.76 1.01
C ILE A 400 9.95 -9.79 1.36
N GLU A 401 11.14 -10.08 0.84
CA GLU A 401 12.38 -9.39 1.23
C GLU A 401 12.79 -8.30 0.23
N ASP A 402 12.50 -8.47 -1.07
CA ASP A 402 13.13 -7.66 -2.12
C ASP A 402 12.30 -6.45 -2.61
N ALA A 403 10.97 -6.50 -2.50
CA ALA A 403 10.11 -5.41 -3.00
C ALA A 403 8.74 -5.45 -2.31
N PRO A 404 8.06 -4.29 -2.19
CA PRO A 404 6.75 -4.20 -1.58
C PRO A 404 5.67 -4.96 -2.36
N THR A 405 4.56 -5.25 -1.68
CA THR A 405 3.39 -5.89 -2.31
C THR A 405 2.68 -4.92 -3.25
N VAL A 406 2.61 -3.64 -2.88
CA VAL A 406 2.03 -2.55 -3.68
C VAL A 406 3.03 -1.41 -3.78
N LEU A 407 3.32 -0.97 -5.01
CA LEU A 407 4.19 0.16 -5.31
C LEU A 407 3.57 1.02 -6.42
N VAL A 408 3.55 2.33 -6.22
CA VAL A 408 3.32 3.30 -7.30
C VAL A 408 4.54 4.20 -7.35
N ARG A 409 5.35 4.07 -8.41
CA ARG A 409 6.63 4.79 -8.51
C ARG A 409 6.41 6.26 -8.78
N ARG A 410 5.46 6.60 -9.65
CA ARG A 410 5.16 8.00 -10.01
C ARG A 410 3.69 8.19 -10.35
N ILE A 411 3.11 9.24 -9.80
CA ILE A 411 1.79 9.78 -10.15
C ILE A 411 2.02 11.23 -10.57
N LEU A 412 1.64 11.57 -11.80
CA LEU A 412 1.72 12.91 -12.35
C LEU A 412 0.33 13.35 -12.79
N ALA A 413 -0.18 14.39 -12.15
CA ALA A 413 -1.38 15.09 -12.57
C ALA A 413 -0.99 16.49 -13.00
N SER A 414 -1.13 16.79 -14.29
CA SER A 414 -0.76 18.09 -14.85
C SER A 414 -2.00 18.91 -15.20
N ASP A 415 -1.85 20.23 -15.15
CA ASP A 415 -2.87 21.20 -15.53
C ASP A 415 -4.20 21.02 -14.77
N ILE A 416 -4.14 20.71 -13.48
CA ILE A 416 -5.33 20.58 -12.64
C ILE A 416 -5.99 21.95 -12.49
N ARG A 417 -7.26 22.04 -12.91
CA ARG A 417 -8.06 23.26 -12.77
C ARG A 417 -8.98 23.18 -11.57
N GLY A 418 -9.05 24.28 -10.82
CA GLY A 418 -10.07 24.46 -9.80
C GLY A 418 -11.42 24.84 -10.40
N ARG A 419 -12.33 25.27 -9.52
CA ARG A 419 -13.66 25.75 -9.89
C ARG A 419 -13.64 27.06 -10.68
N ASP A 420 -12.70 27.94 -10.33
CA ASP A 420 -12.51 29.23 -10.99
C ASP A 420 -11.62 29.03 -12.22
N ASP A 421 -12.18 29.24 -13.41
CA ASP A 421 -11.46 29.05 -14.68
C ASP A 421 -10.34 30.09 -14.87
N ASP A 422 -10.39 31.23 -14.16
CA ASP A 422 -9.36 32.27 -14.19
C ASP A 422 -8.24 32.04 -13.17
N ALA A 423 -8.37 31.04 -12.29
CA ALA A 423 -7.33 30.67 -11.33
C ALA A 423 -6.19 29.87 -12.01
N PRO A 424 -4.96 29.94 -11.49
CA PRO A 424 -3.85 29.20 -12.07
C PRO A 424 -4.07 27.69 -11.97
N THR A 425 -3.54 26.95 -12.94
CA THR A 425 -3.53 25.48 -12.92
C THR A 425 -2.43 24.95 -12.02
N HIS A 426 -2.63 23.74 -11.49
CA HIS A 426 -1.69 23.11 -10.57
C HIS A 426 -1.20 21.76 -11.12
N ASP A 427 0.09 21.50 -10.95
CA ASP A 427 0.72 20.22 -11.20
C ASP A 427 0.98 19.51 -9.88
N ILE A 428 0.58 18.24 -9.77
CA ILE A 428 0.83 17.38 -8.62
C ILE A 428 1.70 16.21 -9.06
N LEU A 429 2.84 16.03 -8.41
CA LEU A 429 3.76 14.92 -8.59
C LEU A 429 3.87 14.15 -7.27
N VAL A 430 3.51 12.86 -7.29
CA VAL A 430 3.72 11.97 -6.15
C VAL A 430 4.67 10.85 -6.56
N THR A 431 5.68 10.54 -5.75
CA THR A 431 6.62 9.46 -6.05
C THR A 431 6.73 8.45 -4.92
N SER A 432 7.05 7.22 -5.28
CA SER A 432 7.42 6.12 -4.38
C SER A 432 6.38 5.78 -3.28
N ILE A 433 5.10 5.74 -3.63
CA ILE A 433 4.03 5.31 -2.70
C ILE A 433 4.07 3.78 -2.55
N SER A 434 4.07 3.27 -1.32
CA SER A 434 4.22 1.84 -1.07
C SER A 434 3.55 1.37 0.21
N THR A 435 3.16 0.09 0.23
CA THR A 435 2.73 -0.62 1.45
C THR A 435 3.88 -0.88 2.41
N GLU A 436 5.10 -1.08 1.90
CA GLU A 436 6.31 -1.31 2.69
C GLU A 436 7.42 -0.32 2.27
N PRO A 437 7.35 0.97 2.67
CA PRO A 437 8.32 2.00 2.25
C PRO A 437 9.77 1.67 2.61
N ARG A 438 9.99 0.86 3.65
CA ARG A 438 11.32 0.39 4.09
C ARG A 438 12.05 -0.52 3.10
N LEU A 439 11.34 -1.06 2.11
CA LEU A 439 11.94 -1.89 1.06
C LEU A 439 12.38 -1.05 -0.14
N ILE A 440 12.17 0.26 -0.13
CA ILE A 440 12.43 1.16 -1.26
C ILE A 440 13.53 2.16 -0.88
N GLU A 441 14.50 2.31 -1.77
CA GLU A 441 15.62 3.27 -1.60
C GLU A 441 15.16 4.73 -1.73
N SER A 442 14.26 5.01 -2.66
CA SER A 442 13.71 6.34 -2.87
C SER A 442 12.65 6.69 -1.82
N PRO A 443 12.77 7.82 -1.12
CA PRO A 443 11.76 8.25 -0.16
C PRO A 443 10.47 8.66 -0.87
N PRO A 444 9.29 8.45 -0.26
CA PRO A 444 8.05 8.97 -0.80
C PRO A 444 8.06 10.49 -0.84
N THR A 445 7.73 11.08 -1.99
CA THR A 445 7.63 12.53 -2.17
C THR A 445 6.27 12.96 -2.69
N LEU A 446 5.82 14.14 -2.30
CA LEU A 446 4.66 14.84 -2.83
C LEU A 446 5.09 16.26 -3.18
N GLU A 447 4.92 16.66 -4.42
CA GLU A 447 5.18 18.01 -4.91
C GLU A 447 3.92 18.58 -5.57
N ILE A 448 3.65 19.86 -5.32
CA ILE A 448 2.55 20.62 -5.89
C ILE A 448 3.14 21.92 -6.42
N ARG A 449 2.86 22.27 -7.68
CA ARG A 449 3.36 23.50 -8.30
C ARG A 449 2.25 24.21 -9.05
N SER A 450 2.17 25.53 -8.92
CA SER A 450 1.27 26.36 -9.69
C SER A 450 1.91 26.76 -11.02
N SER A 451 1.11 26.82 -12.08
CA SER A 451 1.53 27.20 -13.44
C SER A 451 2.06 28.62 -13.58
N ASP A 452 1.62 29.52 -12.70
CA ASP A 452 2.08 30.91 -12.60
C ASP A 452 3.24 31.10 -11.60
N GLU A 453 3.81 30.00 -11.10
CA GLU A 453 4.89 29.99 -10.10
C GLU A 453 4.51 30.65 -8.75
N SER A 454 3.23 30.97 -8.51
CA SER A 454 2.76 31.59 -7.27
C SER A 454 2.81 30.67 -6.05
N LEU A 455 2.85 29.36 -6.26
CA LEU A 455 2.89 28.33 -5.23
C LEU A 455 3.78 27.15 -5.67
N SER A 456 4.69 26.74 -4.80
CA SER A 456 5.39 25.47 -4.84
C SER A 456 5.38 24.86 -3.44
N ALA A 457 4.97 23.61 -3.30
CA ALA A 457 4.99 22.92 -2.02
C ALA A 457 5.48 21.48 -2.22
N GLY A 458 6.42 21.04 -1.39
CA GLY A 458 7.06 19.75 -1.43
C GLY A 458 7.10 19.11 -0.05
N VAL A 459 6.86 17.80 0.02
CA VAL A 459 7.03 16.99 1.23
C VAL A 459 7.79 15.72 0.86
N GLU A 460 8.84 15.42 1.62
CA GLU A 460 9.67 14.23 1.49
C GLU A 460 9.66 13.43 2.79
N LEU A 461 9.30 12.15 2.71
CA LEU A 461 9.22 11.23 3.85
C LEU A 461 10.48 10.36 3.96
N GLY A 462 11.64 11.00 4.18
CA GLY A 462 12.93 10.31 4.30
C GLY A 462 12.98 9.26 5.42
N GLY A 463 12.30 9.49 6.54
CA GLY A 463 12.36 8.65 7.73
C GLY A 463 11.70 7.28 7.62
N ILE A 464 10.91 7.03 6.56
CA ILE A 464 10.23 5.76 6.33
C ILE A 464 10.83 4.92 5.19
N SER A 465 11.81 5.47 4.46
CA SER A 465 12.54 4.79 3.38
C SER A 465 13.56 3.76 3.89
N SER A 466 14.13 2.93 3.00
CA SER A 466 15.17 1.94 3.35
C SER A 466 16.50 2.59 3.76
N VAL A 467 16.84 3.73 3.16
CA VAL A 467 18.08 4.47 3.41
C VAL A 467 18.03 5.17 4.77
N GLY A 468 16.82 5.49 5.24
CA GLY A 468 16.60 6.33 6.40
C GLY A 468 16.96 7.79 6.11
N GLY A 469 16.36 8.72 6.86
CA GLY A 469 16.55 10.14 6.63
C GLY A 469 15.65 10.98 7.54
N GLN A 470 15.77 12.30 7.41
CA GLN A 470 14.83 13.23 8.03
C GLN A 470 13.67 13.47 7.08
N ASN A 471 12.45 13.65 7.59
CA ASN A 471 11.36 14.12 6.75
C ASN A 471 11.51 15.62 6.55
N ARG A 472 11.32 16.08 5.31
CA ARG A 472 11.53 17.46 4.90
C ARG A 472 10.28 18.01 4.26
N PHE A 473 10.07 19.30 4.42
CA PHE A 473 9.04 20.02 3.68
C PHE A 473 9.64 21.32 3.16
N GLU A 474 9.11 21.75 2.03
CA GLU A 474 9.44 23.01 1.37
C GLU A 474 8.13 23.65 0.93
N ILE A 475 7.95 24.92 1.22
CA ILE A 475 6.80 25.70 0.78
C ILE A 475 7.35 27.02 0.27
N GLU A 476 6.98 27.40 -0.94
CA GLU A 476 7.29 28.67 -1.55
C GLU A 476 6.02 29.29 -2.11
N LEU A 477 5.81 30.55 -1.79
CA LEU A 477 4.69 31.37 -2.20
C LEU A 477 5.27 32.65 -2.80
N ARG A 478 4.81 33.04 -3.99
CA ARG A 478 5.31 34.22 -4.70
C ARG A 478 4.17 35.14 -5.08
N ASP A 479 4.45 36.44 -5.04
CA ASP A 479 3.55 37.52 -5.46
C ASP A 479 2.15 37.47 -4.81
N LEU A 480 2.07 37.02 -3.56
CA LEU A 480 0.78 36.99 -2.85
C LEU A 480 0.30 38.43 -2.58
N PRO A 481 -0.91 38.83 -2.99
CA PRO A 481 -1.42 40.16 -2.70
C PRO A 481 -1.50 40.39 -1.20
N ALA A 482 -0.77 41.39 -0.69
CA ALA A 482 -0.66 41.63 0.75
C ALA A 482 -2.04 41.83 1.42
N GLY A 483 -3.00 42.40 0.68
CA GLY A 483 -4.39 42.58 1.13
C GLY A 483 -5.08 41.28 1.55
N ARG A 484 -4.83 40.14 0.86
CA ARG A 484 -5.44 38.86 1.21
C ARG A 484 -4.94 38.30 2.55
N ILE A 485 -3.67 38.56 2.90
CA ILE A 485 -3.09 38.14 4.16
C ILE A 485 -3.54 39.07 5.30
N VAL A 486 -3.56 40.37 5.05
CA VAL A 486 -3.99 41.39 6.04
C VAL A 486 -5.43 41.18 6.52
N GLU A 487 -6.33 40.76 5.62
CA GLU A 487 -7.73 40.44 5.96
C GLU A 487 -7.87 39.26 6.94
N GLN A 488 -6.84 38.40 7.01
CA GLN A 488 -6.80 37.21 7.86
C GLN A 488 -6.12 37.46 9.22
N LEU A 489 -5.46 38.60 9.44
CA LEU A 489 -4.82 38.94 10.71
C LEU A 489 -5.83 39.45 11.76
N VAL A 490 -5.59 39.17 13.03
CA VAL A 490 -6.36 39.75 14.16
C VAL A 490 -5.99 41.24 14.29
N ASP A 491 -6.98 42.11 14.55
CA ASP A 491 -6.89 43.58 14.58
C ASP A 491 -6.77 44.32 13.23
N SER A 492 -7.89 44.34 12.49
CA SER A 492 -8.08 45.09 11.23
C SER A 492 -8.38 46.60 11.42
N ALA A 493 -8.39 47.14 12.64
CA ALA A 493 -8.64 48.56 12.86
C ALA A 493 -7.50 49.43 12.32
N ASN A 494 -6.26 48.93 12.36
CA ASN A 494 -5.17 49.50 11.58
C ASN A 494 -4.13 48.41 11.21
N PRO A 495 -4.04 47.96 9.95
CA PRO A 495 -3.15 46.88 9.58
C PRO A 495 -1.66 47.29 9.65
N PRO A 496 -0.74 46.35 9.95
CA PRO A 496 0.70 46.61 10.08
C PRO A 496 1.37 46.89 8.74
N PHE A 497 0.79 46.40 7.63
CA PHE A 497 1.21 46.70 6.27
C PHE A 497 0.00 46.81 5.34
N SER A 498 0.13 47.58 4.26
CA SER A 498 -0.93 47.77 3.27
C SER A 498 -0.37 47.99 1.86
N GLY A 499 -1.08 47.46 0.85
CA GLY A 499 -0.61 47.45 -0.54
C GLY A 499 0.58 46.50 -0.77
N GLY A 500 0.94 46.28 -2.03
CA GLY A 500 2.10 45.46 -2.41
C GLY A 500 1.83 43.96 -2.45
N SER A 501 2.91 43.18 -2.55
CA SER A 501 2.90 41.72 -2.59
C SER A 501 3.89 41.09 -1.60
N ILE A 502 3.67 39.82 -1.31
CA ILE A 502 4.40 39.05 -0.31
C ILE A 502 4.95 37.79 -0.98
N ASP A 503 6.26 37.62 -0.90
CA ASP A 503 6.91 36.34 -1.16
C ASP A 503 7.18 35.65 0.18
N ALA A 504 6.90 34.36 0.30
CA ALA A 504 7.16 33.60 1.52
C ALA A 504 7.74 32.23 1.19
N SER A 505 8.84 31.85 1.84
CA SER A 505 9.47 30.54 1.67
C SER A 505 9.82 29.92 3.02
N MET A 506 9.53 28.63 3.17
CA MET A 506 9.82 27.86 4.37
C MET A 506 10.37 26.50 4.00
N ILE A 507 11.60 26.23 4.40
CA ILE A 507 12.25 24.93 4.23
C ILE A 507 12.57 24.40 5.61
N GLY A 508 12.07 23.21 5.92
CA GLY A 508 12.21 22.66 7.25
C GLY A 508 12.19 21.14 7.32
N ILE A 509 12.28 20.65 8.54
CA ILE A 509 12.18 19.24 8.87
C ILE A 509 10.97 18.99 9.74
N PHE A 510 10.39 17.79 9.64
CA PHE A 510 9.32 17.38 10.53
C PHE A 510 9.53 15.96 11.06
N THR A 511 9.10 15.75 12.30
CA THR A 511 9.17 14.44 12.95
C THR A 511 7.78 13.85 13.03
N LEU A 512 7.64 12.56 12.75
CA LEU A 512 6.35 11.85 12.77
C LEU A 512 6.05 11.19 14.13
N ARG A 513 7.10 10.90 14.92
CA ARG A 513 7.00 10.25 16.24
C ARG A 513 8.06 10.85 17.18
N PRO A 514 7.78 10.96 18.50
CA PRO A 514 6.56 10.54 19.21
C PRO A 514 5.37 11.50 19.07
N THR A 515 5.59 12.73 18.61
CA THR A 515 4.54 13.72 18.34
C THR A 515 4.89 14.42 17.04
N ILE A 516 3.89 14.74 16.21
CA ILE A 516 4.12 15.38 14.92
C ILE A 516 4.58 16.82 15.16
N SER A 517 5.85 17.09 14.92
CA SER A 517 6.47 18.40 15.12
C SER A 517 7.15 18.89 13.85
N LEU A 518 7.15 20.19 13.62
CA LEU A 518 7.85 20.84 12.51
C LEU A 518 8.87 21.84 13.04
N ALA A 519 9.91 22.10 12.26
CA ALA A 519 10.88 23.13 12.53
C ALA A 519 11.48 23.64 11.21
N GLY A 520 11.50 24.95 11.02
CA GLY A 520 12.16 25.59 9.88
C GLY A 520 12.04 27.11 9.91
N PRO A 521 13.01 27.83 9.32
CA PRO A 521 12.88 29.27 9.10
C PRO A 521 11.82 29.55 8.02
N LEU A 522 10.94 30.49 8.30
CA LEU A 522 10.02 31.12 7.38
C LEU A 522 10.60 32.48 6.98
N GLU A 523 11.05 32.58 5.74
CA GLU A 523 11.53 33.81 5.14
C GLU A 523 10.38 34.50 4.39
N VAL A 524 10.14 35.77 4.68
CA VAL A 524 9.05 36.56 4.08
C VAL A 524 9.64 37.85 3.51
N VAL A 525 9.35 38.16 2.26
CA VAL A 525 9.78 39.41 1.61
C VAL A 525 8.54 40.22 1.25
N LEU A 526 8.41 41.38 1.89
CA LEU A 526 7.34 42.34 1.59
C LEU A 526 7.83 43.28 0.47
N ARG A 527 7.08 43.38 -0.63
CA ARG A 527 7.43 44.22 -1.79
C ARG A 527 6.42 45.33 -2.02
N ASN A 528 6.91 46.56 -2.19
CA ASN A 528 6.08 47.75 -2.44
C ASN A 528 4.97 47.95 -1.40
N CYS A 529 5.25 47.59 -0.15
CA CYS A 529 4.29 47.64 0.95
C CYS A 529 4.45 48.95 1.73
N THR A 530 3.33 49.56 2.13
CA THR A 530 3.35 50.63 3.12
C THR A 530 3.27 50.00 4.51
N ILE A 531 4.37 50.07 5.27
CA ILE A 531 4.46 49.52 6.62
C ILE A 531 4.13 50.62 7.62
N ARG A 532 3.34 50.28 8.63
CA ARG A 532 2.93 51.21 9.69
C ARG A 532 3.22 50.61 11.06
N ILE A 533 4.04 51.33 11.82
CA ILE A 533 4.36 51.00 13.22
C ILE A 533 3.88 52.19 14.07
N ALA A 534 2.90 51.95 14.94
CA ALA A 534 2.18 52.98 15.69
C ALA A 534 1.59 54.10 14.78
N ASN A 535 2.13 55.32 14.86
CA ASN A 535 1.68 56.50 14.09
C ASN A 535 2.59 56.85 12.90
N GLU A 536 3.64 56.08 12.64
CA GLU A 536 4.59 56.32 11.56
C GLU A 536 4.35 55.31 10.44
N SER A 537 4.31 55.78 9.19
CA SER A 537 4.15 54.96 8.00
C SER A 537 5.24 55.28 6.99
N ALA A 538 5.86 54.25 6.41
CA ALA A 538 6.79 54.41 5.31
C ALA A 538 6.46 53.42 4.20
N MET A 539 6.58 53.87 2.95
CA MET A 539 6.55 52.99 1.79
C MET A 539 7.93 52.34 1.67
N ILE A 540 7.95 51.01 1.62
CA ILE A 540 9.17 50.23 1.52
C ILE A 540 9.10 49.39 0.25
N GLU A 541 10.14 49.53 -0.59
CA GLU A 541 10.24 48.79 -1.85
C GLU A 541 10.46 47.29 -1.59
N GLU A 542 11.34 46.95 -0.64
CA GLU A 542 11.64 45.57 -0.27
C GLU A 542 11.99 45.47 1.21
N LEU A 543 11.28 44.62 1.97
CA LEU A 543 11.61 44.30 3.36
C LEU A 543 11.67 42.78 3.57
N PRO A 544 12.87 42.19 3.73
CA PRO A 544 13.00 40.82 4.18
C PRO A 544 12.76 40.71 5.69
N VAL A 545 11.93 39.75 6.09
CA VAL A 545 11.56 39.42 7.46
C VAL A 545 11.72 37.92 7.66
N ARG A 546 12.41 37.52 8.73
CA ARG A 546 12.64 36.10 9.04
C ARG A 546 11.93 35.74 10.34
N PHE A 547 11.16 34.66 10.27
CA PHE A 547 10.52 34.03 11.43
C PHE A 547 11.08 32.63 11.62
N ASP A 548 11.35 32.24 12.85
CA ASP A 548 11.63 30.85 13.18
C ASP A 548 10.32 30.19 13.60
N VAL A 549 9.92 29.15 12.87
CA VAL A 549 8.69 28.39 13.16
C VAL A 549 9.07 27.02 13.67
N GLY A 550 8.54 26.64 14.83
CA GLY A 550 8.85 25.36 15.45
C GLY A 550 7.79 24.91 16.45
N GLY A 551 7.70 23.61 16.71
CA GLY A 551 6.76 23.06 17.69
C GLY A 551 5.87 22.00 17.08
N ARG A 552 4.70 21.77 17.68
CA ARG A 552 3.77 20.75 17.19
C ARG A 552 3.07 21.25 15.92
N LEU A 553 2.72 20.35 15.01
CA LEU A 553 2.02 20.73 13.76
C LEU A 553 0.64 21.35 14.04
N ASP A 554 -0.02 20.95 15.13
CA ASP A 554 -1.31 21.49 15.55
C ASP A 554 -1.22 22.79 16.37
N ASP A 555 -0.01 23.15 16.80
CA ASP A 555 0.27 24.37 17.58
C ASP A 555 1.73 24.82 17.37
N PRO A 556 2.04 25.43 16.21
CA PRO A 556 3.40 25.88 15.91
C PRO A 556 3.67 27.22 16.61
N ALA A 557 4.79 27.30 17.33
CA ALA A 557 5.31 28.55 17.84
C ALA A 557 6.03 29.32 16.71
N VAL A 558 5.82 30.63 16.67
CA VAL A 558 6.44 31.54 15.69
C VAL A 558 7.21 32.60 16.44
N ALA A 559 8.52 32.71 16.19
CA ALA A 559 9.38 33.73 16.77
C ALA A 559 9.93 34.65 15.67
N LEU A 560 9.92 35.97 15.88
CA LEU A 560 10.53 36.95 14.97
C LEU A 560 12.00 37.16 15.32
N ASP A 561 12.88 37.19 14.32
CA ASP A 561 14.27 37.64 14.49
C ASP A 561 14.31 39.18 14.59
N GLU A 562 14.08 39.70 15.80
CA GLU A 562 14.00 41.15 16.06
C GLU A 562 15.25 41.94 15.64
N PRO A 563 16.49 41.45 15.89
CA PRO A 563 17.72 42.10 15.41
C PRO A 563 17.79 42.19 13.88
N ALA A 564 17.49 41.08 13.18
CA ALA A 564 17.50 41.06 11.72
C ALA A 564 16.42 41.97 11.12
N PHE A 565 15.24 42.00 11.74
CA PHE A 565 14.14 42.89 11.35
C PHE A 565 14.51 44.37 11.46
N ALA A 566 15.10 44.78 12.59
CA ALA A 566 15.53 46.17 12.79
C ALA A 566 16.62 46.59 11.78
N ALA A 567 17.57 45.69 11.48
CA ALA A 567 18.59 45.94 10.46
C ALA A 567 18.01 46.03 9.04
N ALA A 568 16.98 45.22 8.73
CA ALA A 568 16.29 45.24 7.44
C ALA A 568 15.53 46.57 7.24
N LEU A 569 14.86 47.08 8.27
CA LEU A 569 14.19 48.40 8.24
C LEU A 569 15.17 49.56 8.03
N GLU A 570 16.34 49.49 8.66
CA GLU A 570 17.40 50.49 8.50
C GLU A 570 17.95 50.48 7.07
N LYS A 571 18.20 49.30 6.49
CA LYS A 571 18.67 49.11 5.11
C LYS A 571 17.61 49.55 4.08
N ALA A 572 16.33 49.39 4.39
CA ALA A 572 15.20 49.84 3.57
C ALA A 572 14.96 51.36 3.63
N GLY A 573 15.80 52.13 4.33
CA GLY A 573 15.69 53.60 4.40
C GLY A 573 14.73 54.12 5.46
N ALA A 574 14.20 53.26 6.33
CA ALA A 574 13.23 53.59 7.37
C ALA A 574 13.89 53.69 8.76
N THR A 575 14.89 54.56 8.92
CA THR A 575 15.68 54.71 10.15
C THR A 575 14.84 55.06 11.40
N ALA A 576 13.79 55.86 11.23
CA ALA A 576 12.84 56.18 12.31
C ALA A 576 12.04 54.96 12.77
N LEU A 577 11.58 54.12 11.83
CA LEU A 577 10.89 52.86 12.11
C LEU A 577 11.82 51.83 12.75
N ALA A 578 13.09 51.76 12.33
CA ALA A 578 14.10 50.85 12.90
C ALA A 578 14.43 51.18 14.36
N ALA A 579 14.61 52.48 14.68
CA ALA A 579 14.84 52.92 16.06
C ALA A 579 13.63 52.63 16.96
N ARG A 580 12.42 52.78 16.41
CA ARG A 580 11.18 52.49 17.13
C ARG A 580 10.96 51.00 17.38
N ALA A 581 11.23 50.16 16.37
CA ALA A 581 11.17 48.71 16.49
C ALA A 581 12.11 48.18 17.60
N ARG A 582 13.35 48.72 17.69
CA ARG A 582 14.30 48.39 18.77
C ARG A 582 13.77 48.77 20.16
N ASN A 583 13.19 49.97 20.29
CA ASN A 583 12.60 50.44 21.56
C ASN A 583 11.38 49.61 21.98
N GLU A 584 10.55 49.20 21.01
CA GLU A 584 9.34 48.43 21.28
C GLU A 584 9.65 46.98 21.66
N ALA A 585 10.63 46.35 20.99
CA ALA A 585 11.20 45.06 21.36
C ALA A 585 11.72 45.05 22.81
N GLN A 586 12.53 46.05 23.17
CA GLN A 586 13.07 46.20 24.53
C GLN A 586 11.95 46.38 25.57
N SER A 587 10.89 47.13 25.23
CA SER A 587 9.72 47.31 26.10
C SER A 587 8.88 46.04 26.28
N GLN A 588 8.86 45.12 25.31
CA GLN A 588 8.14 43.85 25.40
C GLN A 588 8.91 42.85 26.25
N VAL A 589 10.25 42.83 26.12
CA VAL A 589 11.15 42.06 26.99
C VAL A 589 11.03 42.51 28.44
N ASP A 590 11.03 43.83 28.71
CA ASP A 590 10.87 44.38 30.05
C ASP A 590 9.51 44.06 30.68
N ARG A 591 8.43 44.09 29.87
CA ARG A 591 7.08 43.67 30.30
C ARG A 591 6.97 42.17 30.55
N GLY A 592 7.62 41.35 29.72
CA GLY A 592 7.69 39.90 29.89
C GLY A 592 8.45 39.50 31.14
N LEU A 593 9.58 40.16 31.41
CA LEU A 593 10.35 40.01 32.64
C LEU A 593 9.55 40.42 33.87
N GLN A 594 8.84 41.56 33.84
CA GLN A 594 7.93 41.97 34.93
C GLN A 594 6.77 40.98 35.14
N ASN A 595 6.21 40.42 34.08
CA ASN A 595 5.16 39.40 34.21
C ASN A 595 5.69 38.07 34.79
N LEU A 596 6.93 37.70 34.47
CA LEU A 596 7.65 36.57 35.08
C LEU A 596 7.92 36.82 36.56
N GLU A 597 8.39 38.01 36.95
CA GLU A 597 8.56 38.42 38.35
C GLU A 597 7.22 38.37 39.12
N ASN A 598 6.15 38.88 38.51
CA ASN A 598 4.81 38.89 39.10
C ASN A 598 4.19 37.48 39.23
N LYS A 599 4.44 36.56 38.28
CA LYS A 599 3.92 35.18 38.30
C LYS A 599 4.76 34.24 39.17
N THR A 600 6.08 34.46 39.29
CA THR A 600 6.99 33.55 40.01
C THR A 600 7.39 34.06 41.41
N GLY A 601 7.17 35.35 41.72
CA GLY A 601 7.48 35.95 43.01
C GLY A 601 8.98 36.08 43.32
N ILE A 602 9.84 35.90 42.32
CA ILE A 602 11.30 36.01 42.43
C ILE A 602 11.71 37.33 41.78
N GLU A 603 12.24 38.27 42.57
CA GLU A 603 12.88 39.49 42.05
C GLU A 603 14.15 39.13 41.28
N ILE A 604 14.21 39.49 40.01
CA ILE A 604 15.39 39.27 39.18
C ILE A 604 16.40 40.38 39.54
N PRO A 605 17.64 40.05 39.96
CA PRO A 605 18.64 41.05 40.32
C PRO A 605 18.88 42.04 39.17
N GLU A 606 18.98 43.33 39.48
CA GLU A 606 19.24 44.43 38.53
C GLU A 606 20.46 44.17 37.62
N ASP A 607 21.43 43.41 38.12
CA ASP A 607 22.67 43.03 37.42
C ASP A 607 22.39 42.05 36.26
N VAL A 608 21.41 41.15 36.44
CA VAL A 608 20.95 40.21 35.40
C VAL A 608 20.02 40.92 34.42
N ARG A 609 19.22 41.87 34.91
CA ARG A 609 18.36 42.74 34.09
C ARG A 609 19.20 43.60 33.13
N LYS A 610 20.28 44.19 33.63
CA LYS A 610 21.28 44.92 32.83
C LYS A 610 22.08 44.00 31.92
N GLY A 611 22.46 42.80 32.38
CA GLY A 611 23.17 41.82 31.56
C GLY A 611 22.39 41.35 30.33
N ILE A 612 21.07 41.13 30.47
CA ILE A 612 20.19 40.78 29.33
C ILE A 612 20.03 41.97 28.38
N GLY A 613 19.91 43.19 28.91
CA GLY A 613 19.88 44.43 28.11
C GLY A 613 21.19 44.74 27.37
N GLU A 614 22.35 44.49 27.99
CA GLU A 614 23.68 44.70 27.40
C GLU A 614 24.07 43.62 26.39
N VAL A 615 23.63 42.36 26.55
CA VAL A 615 23.90 41.31 25.54
C VAL A 615 23.12 41.56 24.25
N ILE A 616 21.93 42.18 24.34
CA ILE A 616 21.12 42.57 23.18
C ILE A 616 21.58 43.90 22.58
N GLY A 617 22.03 44.87 23.41
CA GLY A 617 22.52 46.18 22.95
C GLY A 617 24.01 46.26 22.57
N GLY A 618 24.85 45.35 23.09
CA GLY A 618 26.32 45.46 23.09
C GLY A 618 27.07 44.45 22.22
N GLY A 619 26.37 43.58 21.48
CA GLY A 619 26.97 42.53 20.65
C GLY A 619 27.86 43.01 19.46
N LEU A 620 28.17 44.30 19.36
CA LEU A 620 28.94 44.88 18.25
C LEU A 620 30.31 45.46 18.61
N ASP A 621 30.70 45.60 19.88
CA ASP A 621 32.00 46.21 20.23
C ASP A 621 33.11 45.19 20.58
N GLY A 622 32.77 43.91 20.78
CA GLY A 622 33.72 42.89 21.24
C GLY A 622 34.30 41.94 20.19
N LEU A 623 33.81 41.97 18.94
CA LEU A 623 34.12 40.93 17.93
C LEU A 623 34.94 41.40 16.73
N PHE A 624 35.38 42.66 16.72
CA PHE A 624 36.45 43.14 15.83
C PHE A 624 37.61 43.68 16.65
N GLY A 625 38.61 42.82 16.87
CA GLY A 625 39.89 43.23 17.43
C GLY A 625 40.52 44.34 16.59
N GLY A 626 40.80 45.47 17.24
CA GLY A 626 41.59 46.56 16.72
C GLY A 626 42.62 46.99 17.76
N ASN A 627 43.72 46.23 17.86
CA ASN A 627 44.90 46.63 18.61
C ASN A 627 45.43 47.97 18.05
N ARG A 628 45.58 48.99 18.90
CA ARG A 628 46.53 50.10 18.69
C ARG A 628 46.87 50.77 20.03
N ASP A 629 48.14 50.59 20.40
CA ASP A 629 48.85 51.15 21.54
C ASP A 629 48.70 52.68 21.70
N LYS A 630 48.74 53.18 22.95
CA LYS A 630 49.91 53.93 23.48
C LYS A 630 49.71 54.47 24.91
N GLU A 631 50.80 54.27 25.67
CA GLU A 631 51.25 54.86 26.95
C GLU A 631 50.55 54.49 28.26
#